data_AF-A0A380NIU5-F1
#
_entry.id   AF-A0A380NIU5-F1
#
_cell.length_a   1.000
_cell.length_b   1.000
_cell.length_c   1.000
_cell.angle_alpha   90.00
_cell.angle_beta   90.00
_cell.angle_gamma   90.00
#
_symmetry.space_group_name_H-M   'P 1'
#
loop_
_entity.id
_entity.type
_entity.pdbx_description
1 polymer ?
#
loop_
_entity_poly.entity_id
_entity_poly.type
_entity_poly.pdbx_seq_one_letter_code
_entity_poly.pdbx_strand_id
1 'polypeptide(L)'
;MKRDFLIVFSMFLTLTIGYFVNTPTIELDTHNVRTVTVKAGDTVWGLATKHSNSNIDVREMVHAVKALNQLDETANLEPGSTIKIPTIKTPNHKISVDYLAQNE
;
A
#
# COMPACT_ATOMS: atom_id res chain seq x y z
N MET A 1 25.99 -25.76 -32.16
CA MET A 1 25.10 -26.39 -31.14
C MET A 1 25.16 -25.70 -29.79
N LYS A 2 26.22 -25.80 -28.98
CA LYS A 2 26.26 -25.16 -27.63
C LYS A 2 26.20 -23.62 -27.63
N ARG A 3 26.87 -22.96 -28.59
CA ARG A 3 26.82 -21.48 -28.73
C ARG A 3 25.45 -20.99 -29.21
N ASP A 4 24.88 -21.65 -30.20
CA ASP A 4 23.58 -21.26 -30.78
C ASP A 4 22.45 -21.55 -29.77
N PHE A 5 22.55 -22.65 -29.02
CA PHE A 5 21.67 -22.95 -27.90
C PHE A 5 21.74 -21.88 -26.78
N LEU A 6 22.93 -21.40 -26.42
CA LEU A 6 23.10 -20.33 -25.43
C LEU A 6 22.47 -19.00 -25.89
N ILE A 7 22.54 -18.69 -27.17
CA ILE A 7 21.92 -17.47 -27.74
C ILE A 7 20.39 -17.56 -27.67
N VAL A 8 19.81 -18.70 -28.08
CA VAL A 8 18.35 -18.91 -28.03
C VAL A 8 17.83 -18.95 -26.60
N PHE A 9 18.57 -19.58 -25.68
CA PHE A 9 18.23 -19.62 -24.26
C PHE A 9 18.29 -18.22 -23.62
N SER A 10 19.30 -17.42 -23.97
CA SER A 10 19.42 -16.02 -23.53
C SER A 10 18.25 -15.15 -24.03
N MET A 11 17.85 -15.30 -25.30
CA MET A 11 16.72 -14.58 -25.89
C MET A 11 15.37 -14.96 -25.24
N PHE A 12 15.19 -16.22 -24.86
CA PHE A 12 14.02 -16.65 -24.10
C PHE A 12 14.03 -16.10 -22.66
N LEU A 13 15.21 -16.09 -22.01
CA LEU A 13 15.35 -15.59 -20.65
C LEU A 13 14.99 -14.09 -20.55
N THR A 14 15.46 -13.27 -21.49
CA THR A 14 15.15 -11.83 -21.49
C THR A 14 13.66 -11.55 -21.77
N LEU A 15 13.00 -12.35 -22.62
CA LEU A 15 11.57 -12.24 -22.88
C LEU A 15 10.73 -12.58 -21.63
N THR A 16 11.13 -13.60 -20.87
CA THR A 16 10.42 -14.02 -19.65
C THR A 16 10.58 -13.03 -18.49
N ILE A 17 11.78 -12.47 -18.30
CA ILE A 17 12.03 -11.48 -17.24
C ILE A 17 11.22 -10.20 -17.46
N GLY A 18 11.12 -9.72 -18.71
CA GLY A 18 10.34 -8.52 -19.05
C GLY A 18 8.85 -8.63 -18.74
N TYR A 19 8.29 -9.84 -18.75
CA TYR A 19 6.89 -10.09 -18.41
C TYR A 19 6.61 -9.90 -16.91
N PHE A 20 7.51 -10.38 -16.04
CA PHE A 20 7.33 -10.27 -14.58
C PHE A 20 7.56 -8.84 -14.05
N VAL A 21 8.38 -8.03 -14.72
CA VAL A 21 8.68 -6.65 -14.26
C VAL A 21 7.49 -5.68 -14.43
N ASN A 22 6.49 -6.03 -15.23
CA ASN A 22 5.35 -5.15 -15.56
C ASN A 22 4.09 -5.37 -14.72
N THR A 23 4.13 -6.17 -13.66
CA THR A 23 2.96 -6.30 -12.78
C THR A 23 2.85 -5.08 -11.86
N PRO A 24 1.77 -4.27 -11.94
CA PRO A 24 1.55 -3.20 -10.99
C PRO A 24 1.32 -3.79 -9.60
N THR A 25 2.29 -3.63 -8.71
CA THR A 25 2.14 -4.03 -7.30
C THR A 25 1.40 -2.93 -6.55
N ILE A 26 0.35 -3.32 -5.84
CA ILE A 26 -0.31 -2.45 -4.86
C ILE A 26 0.47 -2.60 -3.57
N GLU A 27 1.09 -1.52 -3.10
CA GLU A 27 1.91 -1.52 -1.90
C GLU A 27 1.55 -0.37 -0.97
N LEU A 28 1.83 -0.53 0.33
CA LEU A 28 1.68 0.54 1.30
C LEU A 28 2.78 1.59 1.12
N ASP A 29 2.38 2.84 1.00
CA ASP A 29 3.27 3.99 1.03
C ASP A 29 3.46 4.45 2.48
N THR A 30 4.61 4.11 3.05
CA THR A 30 5.02 4.63 4.36
C THR A 30 5.66 6.02 4.27
N HIS A 31 5.96 6.53 3.07
CA HIS A 31 6.53 7.87 2.87
C HIS A 31 5.43 8.91 2.69
N ASN A 32 4.36 8.55 1.97
CA ASN A 32 3.15 9.36 1.88
C ASN A 32 2.14 8.93 2.93
N VAL A 33 2.07 9.69 4.03
CA VAL A 33 1.17 9.42 5.15
C VAL A 33 0.01 10.42 5.20
N ARG A 34 -1.18 9.93 5.52
CA ARG A 34 -2.35 10.72 5.87
C ARG A 34 -2.44 10.90 7.38
N THR A 35 -2.66 12.12 7.81
CA THR A 35 -2.84 12.44 9.22
C THR A 35 -4.32 12.44 9.60
N VAL A 36 -4.69 11.72 10.66
CA VAL A 36 -6.08 11.60 11.13
C VAL A 36 -6.15 11.85 12.63
N THR A 37 -7.12 12.66 13.07
CA THR A 37 -7.42 12.87 14.50
C THR A 37 -8.28 11.72 15.01
N VAL A 38 -7.81 11.07 16.07
CA VAL A 38 -8.49 9.98 16.75
C VAL A 38 -9.73 10.52 17.47
N LYS A 39 -10.87 9.85 17.28
CA LYS A 39 -12.09 10.13 18.02
C LYS A 39 -12.31 9.09 19.11
N ALA A 40 -13.13 9.43 20.10
CA ALA A 40 -13.50 8.49 21.15
C ALA A 40 -14.16 7.23 20.53
N GLY A 41 -13.64 6.06 20.88
CA GLY A 41 -14.09 4.77 20.33
C GLY A 41 -13.37 4.32 19.06
N ASP A 42 -12.48 5.13 18.48
CA ASP A 42 -11.63 4.68 17.38
C ASP A 42 -10.61 3.65 17.87
N THR A 43 -10.32 2.68 17.01
CA THR A 43 -9.27 1.67 17.23
C THR A 43 -8.31 1.68 16.04
N VAL A 44 -7.06 1.25 16.24
CA VAL A 44 -6.12 1.12 15.12
C VAL A 44 -6.67 0.19 14.05
N TRP A 45 -7.31 -0.91 14.45
CA TRP A 45 -7.95 -1.82 13.51
C TRP A 45 -9.07 -1.15 12.70
N GLY A 46 -9.95 -0.39 13.36
CA GLY A 46 -11.04 0.31 12.68
C GLY A 46 -10.54 1.38 11.71
N LEU A 47 -9.53 2.16 12.13
CA LEU A 47 -8.91 3.18 11.28
C LEU A 47 -8.14 2.56 10.12
N ALA A 48 -7.42 1.46 10.35
CA ALA A 48 -6.74 0.70 9.30
C ALA A 48 -7.74 0.12 8.30
N THR A 49 -8.82 -0.52 8.77
CA THR A 49 -9.87 -1.08 7.91
C THR A 49 -10.50 0.00 7.03
N LYS A 50 -10.78 1.18 7.60
CA LYS A 50 -11.38 2.31 6.88
C LYS A 50 -10.48 2.89 5.78
N HIS A 51 -9.16 2.77 5.95
CA HIS A 51 -8.17 3.32 5.02
C HIS A 51 -7.48 2.25 4.17
N SER A 52 -7.81 0.97 4.38
CA SER A 52 -7.37 -0.13 3.52
C SER A 52 -8.26 -0.25 2.29
N ASN A 53 -7.81 -1.02 1.30
CA ASN A 53 -8.62 -1.45 0.16
C ASN A 53 -8.66 -2.98 0.09
N SER A 54 -9.40 -3.54 -0.87
CA SER A 54 -9.52 -5.00 -1.04
C SER A 54 -8.22 -5.71 -1.43
N ASN A 55 -7.18 -4.95 -1.81
CA ASN A 55 -5.90 -5.48 -2.28
C ASN A 55 -4.80 -5.44 -1.20
N ILE A 56 -5.04 -4.75 -0.08
CA ILE A 56 -4.13 -4.68 1.07
C ILE A 56 -4.79 -5.40 2.25
N ASP A 57 -4.07 -6.36 2.85
CA ASP A 57 -4.55 -6.99 4.08
C ASP A 57 -4.59 -5.93 5.20
N VAL A 58 -5.72 -5.86 5.91
CA VAL A 58 -5.91 -4.97 7.06
C VAL A 58 -4.80 -5.16 8.10
N ARG A 59 -4.28 -6.39 8.27
CA ARG A 59 -3.16 -6.67 9.17
C ARG A 59 -1.91 -5.91 8.77
N GLU A 60 -1.54 -5.92 7.49
CA GLU A 60 -0.39 -5.16 6.99
C GLU A 60 -0.58 -3.66 7.24
N MET A 61 -1.79 -3.17 6.99
CA MET A 61 -2.16 -1.79 7.28
C MET A 61 -2.02 -1.46 8.78
N VAL A 62 -2.50 -2.32 9.67
CA VAL A 62 -2.35 -2.17 11.13
C VAL A 62 -0.88 -2.15 11.53
N HIS A 63 -0.07 -3.07 11.01
CA HIS A 63 1.37 -3.11 11.29
C HIS A 63 2.06 -1.82 10.83
N ALA A 64 1.73 -1.33 9.64
CA ALA A 64 2.31 -0.09 9.12
C ALA A 64 1.87 1.14 9.93
N VAL A 65 0.59 1.23 10.33
CA VAL A 65 0.11 2.29 11.23
C VAL A 65 0.83 2.25 12.58
N LYS A 66 1.01 1.06 13.18
CA LYS A 66 1.75 0.91 14.44
C LYS A 66 3.20 1.35 14.30
N ALA A 67 3.88 0.90 13.25
CA ALA A 67 5.27 1.27 12.98
C ALA A 67 5.44 2.79 12.77
N LEU A 68 4.54 3.43 12.01
CA LEU A 68 4.60 4.87 11.72
C LEU A 68 4.38 5.76 12.93
N ASN A 69 3.61 5.29 13.91
CA ASN A 69 3.27 6.04 15.12
C ASN A 69 4.00 5.55 16.36
N GLN A 70 4.92 4.58 16.21
CA GLN A 70 5.66 3.97 17.32
C GLN A 70 4.72 3.45 18.43
N LEU A 71 3.59 2.85 18.03
CA LEU A 71 2.60 2.33 18.96
C LEU A 71 3.01 0.94 19.44
N ASP A 72 2.82 0.71 20.74
CA ASP A 72 3.07 -0.58 21.39
C ASP A 72 2.12 -1.69 20.89
N GLU A 73 2.33 -2.91 21.36
CA GLU A 73 1.55 -4.08 20.93
C GLU A 73 0.03 -3.89 21.09
N THR A 74 -0.38 -3.23 22.17
CA THR A 74 -1.77 -2.92 22.52
C THR A 74 -2.41 -1.90 21.59
N ALA A 75 -1.61 -1.09 20.88
CA ALA A 75 -2.06 -0.10 19.91
C ALA A 75 -3.18 0.82 20.45
N ASN A 76 -3.08 1.21 21.72
CA ASN A 76 -4.04 2.11 22.35
C ASN A 76 -3.98 3.49 21.70
N LEU A 77 -5.15 4.04 21.40
CA LEU A 77 -5.29 5.37 20.83
C LEU A 77 -5.93 6.30 21.85
N GLU A 78 -5.31 7.46 22.05
CA GLU A 78 -5.84 8.51 22.90
C GLU A 78 -6.78 9.42 22.08
N PRO A 79 -8.06 9.59 22.47
CA PRO A 79 -8.96 10.52 21.79
C PRO A 79 -8.40 11.94 21.72
N GLY A 80 -8.50 12.58 20.55
CA GLY A 80 -7.93 13.90 20.30
C GLY A 80 -6.46 13.88 19.88
N SER A 81 -5.77 12.73 20.00
CA SER A 81 -4.43 12.56 19.43
C SER A 81 -4.50 12.48 17.90
N THR A 82 -3.37 12.77 17.27
CA THR A 82 -3.25 12.76 15.82
C THR A 82 -2.30 11.66 15.41
N ILE A 83 -2.77 10.75 14.55
CA ILE A 83 -1.99 9.60 14.08
C ILE A 83 -1.75 9.65 12.58
N LYS A 84 -0.66 9.03 12.16
CA LYS A 84 -0.23 8.87 10.77
C LYS A 84 -0.73 7.54 10.22
N ILE A 85 -1.36 7.56 9.07
CA ILE A 85 -1.87 6.38 8.39
C ILE A 85 -1.19 6.31 7.02
N PRO A 86 -0.55 5.18 6.65
CA PRO A 86 0.09 5.07 5.34
C PRO A 86 -0.95 5.16 4.22
N THR A 87 -0.56 5.68 3.07
CA THR A 87 -1.42 5.67 1.88
C THR A 87 -1.13 4.43 1.05
N ILE A 88 -1.95 4.16 0.04
CA ILE A 88 -1.76 3.00 -0.84
C ILE A 88 -1.18 3.50 -2.16
N LYS A 89 0.03 3.06 -2.51
CA LYS A 89 0.57 3.36 -3.85
C LYS A 89 -0.19 2.54 -4.87
N THR A 90 -0.84 3.25 -5.77
CA THR A 90 -1.41 2.66 -6.98
C THR A 90 -0.55 3.10 -8.17
N PRO A 91 -0.05 2.20 -9.03
CA PRO A 91 0.86 2.54 -10.13
C PRO A 91 0.25 3.48 -11.20
N ASN A 92 -1.05 3.77 -11.11
CA ASN A 92 -1.77 4.60 -12.06
C ASN A 92 -2.59 5.69 -11.36
N HIS A 93 -1.94 6.49 -10.51
CA HIS A 93 -2.50 7.72 -9.97
C HIS A 93 -2.58 8.82 -11.06
N LYS A 94 -3.34 8.57 -12.13
CA LYS A 94 -4.14 9.66 -12.71
C LYS A 94 -5.32 9.79 -11.78
N ILE A 95 -5.25 10.78 -10.89
CA ILE A 95 -6.32 11.29 -10.03
C ILE A 95 -7.68 10.92 -10.65
N SER A 96 -8.34 9.92 -10.06
CA SER A 96 -9.64 9.46 -10.52
C SER A 96 -10.57 10.67 -10.55
N VAL A 97 -11.03 11.00 -11.74
CA VAL A 97 -12.16 11.90 -12.06
C VAL A 97 -13.36 11.70 -11.10
N ASP A 98 -13.45 10.53 -10.49
CA ASP A 98 -14.42 10.14 -9.46
C ASP A 98 -14.39 11.02 -8.19
N TYR A 99 -13.26 11.66 -7.83
CA TYR A 99 -13.20 12.57 -6.68
C TYR A 99 -13.94 13.90 -6.92
N LEU A 100 -14.12 14.29 -8.19
CA LEU A 100 -14.88 15.48 -8.56
C LEU A 100 -16.38 15.16 -8.68
N ALA A 101 -16.72 13.96 -9.14
CA ALA A 101 -18.12 13.54 -9.33
C ALA A 101 -18.89 13.29 -8.00
N GLN A 102 -18.18 13.07 -6.89
CA GLN A 102 -18.83 12.87 -5.59
C GLN A 102 -19.10 14.19 -4.83
N ASN A 103 -18.67 15.33 -5.38
CA ASN A 103 -18.85 16.66 -4.79
C ASN A 103 -19.63 17.63 -5.70
N GLU A 104 -20.33 17.13 -6.73
CA GLU A 104 -21.34 17.88 -7.50
C GLU A 104 -22.76 17.47 -7.11
#